data_AF-A0A935RAE5-F1
#
_entry.id   AF-A0A935RAE5-F1
#
_cell.length_a   1.000
_cell.length_b   1.000
_cell.length_c   1.000
_cell.angle_alpha   90.00
_cell.angle_beta   90.00
_cell.angle_gamma   90.00
#
_symmetry.space_group_name_H-M   'P 1'
#
loop_
_entity.id
_entity.type
_entity.pdbx_description
1 polymer ?
#
loop_
_entity_poly.entity_id
_entity_poly.type
_entity_poly.pdbx_seq_one_letter_code
_entity_poly.pdbx_strand_id
1 'polypeptide(L)'
;MNKLAVVVTVSALGAFSAAALAASETYNMDPGHTAPRFEYSHFGYSNQMHRFDRTSGKIVLDRGARSGSVDVTIDATSVNTGLALFNGHIQGEDYFDTAKHPTISFKSTKVRFEGNKPVAIDGNLTIKGVTKPVTLTVTSYHSMPHPILKKDALGANATARIKRSEFNMGKNAPAVSDEVTLSIAVEAIKEYGGGSSPSRTANATRAHRRRLAGKRLDGGFAHVHQAQTECGEVLATCLCGIQQNRRIASTDSCGVGLHQTRKHLPAQTVESRKPEMQRVFGTPPQQARQRHQAIRQVVAHGAGQEFGAFAAEAGQLA
;
A
#
# COMPACT_ATOMS: atom_id res chain seq x y z
N MET A 1 37.57 76.23 -39.93
CA MET A 1 37.85 74.90 -39.35
C MET A 1 37.30 74.90 -37.94
N ASN A 2 36.27 74.11 -37.64
CA ASN A 2 35.97 73.59 -36.30
C ASN A 2 34.91 72.50 -36.43
N LYS A 3 35.34 71.25 -36.32
CA LYS A 3 34.49 70.06 -36.39
C LYS A 3 33.83 69.88 -35.02
N LEU A 4 32.50 70.01 -34.96
CA LEU A 4 31.73 69.57 -33.79
C LEU A 4 31.76 68.04 -33.74
N ALA A 5 32.41 67.49 -32.71
CA ALA A 5 32.35 66.08 -32.38
C ALA A 5 31.06 65.81 -31.59
N VAL A 6 30.08 65.18 -32.24
CA VAL A 6 28.89 64.63 -31.58
C VAL A 6 29.30 63.34 -30.88
N VAL A 7 29.38 63.37 -29.56
CA VAL A 7 29.60 62.18 -28.73
C VAL A 7 28.24 61.47 -28.57
N VAL A 8 28.06 60.38 -29.29
CA VAL A 8 26.91 59.47 -29.12
C VAL A 8 27.22 58.51 -27.98
N THR A 9 26.69 58.78 -26.79
CA THR A 9 26.70 57.86 -25.66
C THR A 9 25.66 56.75 -25.89
N VAL A 10 26.11 55.60 -26.42
CA VAL A 10 25.31 54.38 -26.49
C VAL A 10 25.13 53.84 -25.07
N SER A 11 23.96 54.10 -24.48
CA SER A 11 23.54 53.49 -23.22
C SER A 11 23.19 52.02 -23.47
N ALA A 12 24.14 51.12 -23.22
CA ALA A 12 23.90 49.68 -23.24
C ALA A 12 23.04 49.29 -22.03
N LEU A 13 21.71 49.24 -22.21
CA LEU A 13 20.81 48.53 -21.30
C LEU A 13 21.12 47.03 -21.43
N GLY A 14 22.02 46.53 -20.59
CA GLY A 14 22.24 45.10 -20.41
C GLY A 14 20.98 44.46 -19.84
N ALA A 15 20.23 43.74 -20.66
CA ALA A 15 19.16 42.86 -20.19
C ALA A 15 19.80 41.73 -19.37
N PHE A 16 19.81 41.89 -18.04
CA PHE A 16 20.06 40.80 -17.12
C PHE A 16 18.90 39.80 -17.24
N SER A 17 19.04 38.80 -18.10
CA SER A 17 18.21 37.60 -18.02
C SER A 17 18.54 36.89 -16.72
N ALA A 18 17.75 37.16 -15.68
CA ALA A 18 17.71 36.33 -14.49
C ALA A 18 17.31 34.92 -14.95
N ALA A 19 18.24 33.98 -14.90
CA ALA A 19 17.92 32.58 -15.09
C ALA A 19 16.88 32.22 -14.04
N ALA A 20 15.65 31.93 -14.46
CA ALA A 20 14.61 31.43 -13.59
C ALA A 20 15.07 30.08 -13.06
N LEU A 21 15.64 30.06 -11.85
CA LEU A 21 15.92 28.84 -11.14
C LEU A 21 14.58 28.16 -10.89
N ALA A 22 14.40 26.96 -11.43
CA ALA A 22 13.20 26.18 -11.22
C ALA A 22 12.99 25.98 -9.72
N ALA A 23 11.80 26.30 -9.21
CA ALA A 23 11.50 26.13 -7.80
C ALA A 23 11.55 24.64 -7.42
N SER A 24 12.04 24.37 -6.21
CA SER A 24 12.01 23.02 -5.64
C SER A 24 10.57 22.50 -5.56
N GLU A 25 10.35 21.30 -6.08
CA GLU A 25 9.06 20.63 -6.15
C GLU A 25 8.99 19.57 -5.06
N THR A 26 7.87 19.53 -4.34
CA THR A 26 7.62 18.54 -3.31
C THR A 26 6.57 17.55 -3.77
N TYR A 27 6.81 16.27 -3.53
CA TYR A 27 5.92 15.16 -3.85
C TYR A 27 5.68 14.31 -2.60
N ASN A 28 4.42 13.97 -2.34
CA ASN A 28 4.05 13.05 -1.28
C ASN A 28 3.87 11.65 -1.89
N MET A 29 4.51 10.63 -1.30
CA MET A 29 4.35 9.25 -1.74
C MET A 29 2.89 8.84 -1.63
N ASP A 30 2.39 8.14 -2.65
CA ASP A 30 1.07 7.52 -2.63
C ASP A 30 1.17 6.16 -1.92
N PRO A 31 0.56 5.97 -0.74
CA PRO A 31 0.60 4.70 -0.02
C PRO A 31 -0.07 3.55 -0.79
N GLY A 32 -1.02 3.85 -1.70
CA GLY A 32 -1.72 2.83 -2.49
C GLY A 32 -0.88 2.24 -3.62
N HIS A 33 0.16 2.95 -4.06
CA HIS A 33 1.01 2.57 -5.19
C HIS A 33 2.50 2.48 -4.81
N THR A 34 2.80 2.50 -3.50
CA THR A 34 4.16 2.41 -2.97
C THR A 34 4.27 1.26 -1.98
N ALA A 35 4.94 0.17 -2.39
CA ALA A 35 5.13 -1.01 -1.55
C ALA A 35 6.60 -1.49 -1.64
N PRO A 36 7.45 -1.10 -0.68
CA PRO A 36 8.81 -1.63 -0.57
C PRO A 36 8.79 -3.14 -0.36
N ARG A 37 9.66 -3.83 -1.08
CA ARG A 37 9.82 -5.29 -1.05
C ARG A 37 11.22 -5.66 -0.62
N PHE A 38 11.32 -6.84 0.00
CA PHE A 38 12.59 -7.48 0.29
C PHE A 38 12.56 -8.93 -0.18
N GLU A 39 13.70 -9.42 -0.63
CA GLU A 39 13.89 -10.78 -1.14
C GLU A 39 15.14 -11.41 -0.50
N TYR A 40 15.03 -12.68 -0.11
CA TYR A 40 16.13 -13.48 0.41
C TYR A 40 16.09 -14.90 -0.15
N SER A 41 17.24 -15.58 -0.17
CA SER A 41 17.33 -16.99 -0.53
C SER A 41 17.04 -17.88 0.67
N HIS A 42 16.26 -18.93 0.46
CA HIS A 42 15.93 -19.95 1.45
C HIS A 42 16.58 -21.28 1.07
N PHE A 43 17.64 -21.64 1.79
CA PHE A 43 18.51 -22.81 1.60
C PHE A 43 19.17 -22.89 0.21
N GLY A 44 19.18 -21.80 -0.58
CA GLY A 44 19.60 -21.83 -1.98
C GLY A 44 18.56 -22.47 -2.93
N TYR A 45 17.41 -22.90 -2.43
CA TYR A 45 16.37 -23.56 -3.24
C TYR A 45 15.41 -22.57 -3.89
N SER A 46 15.08 -21.47 -3.20
CA SER A 46 14.11 -20.50 -3.69
C SER A 46 14.43 -19.10 -3.16
N ASN A 47 13.96 -18.09 -3.89
CA ASN A 47 13.94 -16.71 -3.43
C ASN A 47 12.56 -16.38 -2.91
N GLN A 48 12.49 -15.99 -1.65
CA GLN A 48 11.26 -15.59 -0.97
C GLN A 48 11.16 -14.07 -1.01
N MET A 49 10.06 -13.55 -1.55
CA MET A 49 9.84 -12.12 -1.72
C MET A 49 8.59 -11.68 -0.93
N HIS A 50 8.75 -10.65 -0.10
CA HIS A 50 7.70 -10.11 0.75
C HIS A 50 7.67 -8.58 0.66
N ARG A 51 6.66 -7.95 1.26
CA ARG A 51 6.49 -6.49 1.21
C ARG A 51 6.03 -5.90 2.53
N PHE A 52 6.05 -4.57 2.61
CA PHE A 52 5.36 -3.81 3.65
C PHE A 52 4.14 -3.10 3.03
N ASP A 53 2.98 -3.27 3.65
CA ASP A 53 1.72 -2.72 3.12
C ASP A 53 1.49 -1.26 3.52
N ARG A 54 2.24 -0.72 4.50
CA ARG A 54 2.09 0.67 4.96
C ARG A 54 3.41 1.43 4.89
N THR A 55 3.49 2.34 3.91
CA THR A 55 4.63 3.22 3.66
C THR A 55 4.16 4.65 3.46
N SER A 56 4.96 5.60 3.93
CA SER A 56 4.75 7.04 3.71
C SER A 56 6.10 7.71 3.47
N GLY A 57 6.09 8.87 2.83
CA GLY A 57 7.32 9.62 2.61
C GLY A 57 7.13 10.87 1.77
N LYS A 58 8.17 11.69 1.75
CA LYS A 58 8.24 12.92 0.97
C LYS A 58 9.49 12.88 0.08
N ILE A 59 9.31 13.29 -1.16
CA ILE A 59 10.37 13.47 -2.16
C ILE A 59 10.39 14.95 -2.52
N VAL A 60 11.57 15.56 -2.44
CA VAL A 60 11.80 16.94 -2.87
C VAL A 60 12.80 16.91 -4.01
N LEU A 61 12.50 17.57 -5.12
CA LEU A 61 13.36 17.63 -6.30
C LEU A 61 13.49 19.06 -6.79
N ASP A 62 14.72 19.47 -7.05
CA ASP A 62 15.03 20.64 -7.86
C ASP A 62 15.80 20.16 -9.09
N ARG A 63 15.11 20.15 -10.23
CA ARG A 63 15.68 19.69 -11.50
C ARG A 63 16.67 20.69 -12.09
N GLY A 64 16.50 21.98 -11.82
CA GLY A 64 17.39 23.03 -12.28
C GLY A 64 18.73 22.96 -11.56
N ALA A 65 18.69 22.83 -10.23
CA ALA A 65 19.88 22.68 -9.39
C ALA A 65 20.41 21.23 -9.34
N ARG A 66 19.70 20.26 -9.95
CA ARG A 66 20.02 18.81 -9.88
C ARG A 66 20.25 18.35 -8.44
N SER A 67 19.32 18.74 -7.57
CA SER A 67 19.35 18.43 -6.15
C SER A 67 18.01 17.84 -5.71
N GLY A 68 18.00 17.19 -4.55
CA GLY A 68 16.79 16.62 -4.01
C GLY A 68 17.01 15.94 -2.67
N SER A 69 15.90 15.55 -2.05
CA SER A 69 15.89 14.74 -0.83
C SER A 69 14.73 13.74 -0.85
N VAL A 70 14.91 12.64 -0.14
CA VAL A 70 13.94 11.57 0.04
C VAL A 70 13.92 11.19 1.52
N ASP A 71 12.75 11.28 2.14
CA ASP A 71 12.50 10.84 3.51
C ASP A 71 11.34 9.84 3.50
N VAL A 72 11.59 8.62 3.98
CA VAL A 72 10.66 7.48 3.92
C VAL A 72 10.50 6.90 5.31
N THR A 73 9.25 6.60 5.66
CA THR A 73 8.86 5.88 6.87
C THR A 73 8.00 4.68 6.48
N ILE A 74 8.42 3.50 6.91
CA ILE A 74 7.71 2.24 6.71
C ILE A 74 7.26 1.73 8.08
N ASP A 75 6.01 1.32 8.19
CA ASP A 75 5.52 0.62 9.38
C ASP A 75 5.92 -0.85 9.30
N ALA A 76 6.86 -1.27 10.15
CA ALA A 76 7.39 -2.63 10.15
C ALA A 76 6.34 -3.68 10.57
N THR A 77 5.32 -3.28 11.33
CA THR A 77 4.19 -4.16 11.70
C THR A 77 3.30 -4.49 10.50
N SER A 78 3.46 -3.79 9.38
CA SER A 78 2.73 -4.03 8.13
C SER A 78 3.39 -5.05 7.20
N VAL A 79 4.40 -5.78 7.67
CA VAL A 79 5.02 -6.85 6.89
C VAL A 79 3.97 -7.87 6.45
N ASN A 80 3.98 -8.18 5.16
CA ASN A 80 3.05 -9.09 4.53
C ASN A 80 3.78 -10.12 3.68
N THR A 81 3.70 -11.37 4.12
CA THR A 81 4.24 -12.56 3.45
C THR A 81 3.17 -13.41 2.77
N GLY A 82 1.91 -13.01 2.85
CA GLY A 82 0.75 -13.82 2.48
C GLY A 82 0.32 -14.83 3.54
N LEU A 83 1.09 -15.01 4.63
CA LEU A 83 0.78 -15.94 5.73
C LEU A 83 0.87 -15.24 7.09
N ALA A 84 -0.27 -15.11 7.79
CA ALA A 84 -0.35 -14.38 9.06
C ALA A 84 0.59 -14.93 10.15
N LEU A 85 0.73 -16.26 10.25
CA LEU A 85 1.65 -16.88 11.20
C LEU A 85 3.10 -16.45 10.94
N PHE A 86 3.51 -16.44 9.67
CA PHE A 86 4.87 -16.06 9.31
C PHE A 86 5.13 -14.56 9.44
N ASN A 87 4.12 -13.71 9.23
CA ASN A 87 4.19 -12.29 9.59
C ASN A 87 4.53 -12.14 11.08
N GLY A 88 3.88 -12.91 11.96
CA GLY A 88 4.17 -12.92 13.39
C GLY A 88 5.63 -13.30 13.72
N HIS A 89 6.16 -14.33 13.07
CA HIS A 89 7.57 -14.70 13.23
C HIS A 89 8.53 -13.59 12.79
N ILE A 90 8.32 -12.99 11.63
CA ILE A 90 9.18 -11.91 11.10
C ILE A 90 9.09 -10.64 11.95
N GLN A 91 7.98 -10.42 12.65
CA GLN A 91 7.83 -9.30 13.58
C GLN A 91 8.56 -9.50 14.92
N GLY A 92 8.94 -10.74 15.24
CA GLY A 92 9.58 -11.12 16.50
C GLY A 92 11.00 -10.58 16.69
N GLU A 93 11.54 -10.78 17.90
CA GLU A 93 12.81 -10.21 18.37
C GLU A 93 14.04 -10.66 17.56
N ASP A 94 14.02 -11.87 17.00
CA ASP A 94 15.10 -12.39 16.15
C ASP A 94 15.20 -11.65 14.80
N TYR A 95 14.14 -10.94 14.40
CA TYR A 95 14.02 -10.22 13.15
C TYR A 95 13.72 -8.74 13.42
N PHE A 96 12.59 -8.18 12.98
CA PHE A 96 12.35 -6.75 13.05
C PHE A 96 12.13 -6.20 14.48
N ASP A 97 11.79 -7.05 15.46
CA ASP A 97 11.42 -6.66 16.83
C ASP A 97 10.43 -5.48 16.83
N THR A 98 9.29 -5.65 16.13
CA THR A 98 8.38 -4.53 15.87
C THR A 98 7.69 -3.99 17.12
N ALA A 99 7.69 -4.78 18.21
CA ALA A 99 7.23 -4.33 19.52
C ALA A 99 8.09 -3.17 20.06
N LYS A 100 9.42 -3.21 19.85
CA LYS A 100 10.33 -2.13 20.27
C LYS A 100 10.68 -1.17 19.14
N HIS A 101 10.66 -1.65 17.90
CA HIS A 101 11.08 -0.93 16.70
C HIS A 101 10.00 -1.01 15.62
N PRO A 102 8.83 -0.37 15.79
CA PRO A 102 7.71 -0.48 14.85
C PRO A 102 7.96 0.24 13.52
N THR A 103 9.08 0.95 13.38
CA THR A 103 9.37 1.82 12.24
C THR A 103 10.71 1.51 11.61
N ILE A 104 10.70 1.41 10.28
CA ILE A 104 11.89 1.45 9.43
C ILE A 104 11.92 2.82 8.75
N SER A 105 13.08 3.46 8.69
CA SER A 105 13.22 4.77 8.05
C SER A 105 14.39 4.85 7.09
N PHE A 106 14.24 5.56 5.98
CA PHE A 106 15.32 5.90 5.07
C PHE A 106 15.37 7.40 4.87
N LYS A 107 16.54 8.02 5.10
CA LYS A 107 16.76 9.45 4.86
C LYS A 107 17.93 9.64 3.91
N SER A 108 17.68 10.24 2.75
CA SER A 108 18.72 10.51 1.78
C SER A 108 19.74 11.51 2.30
N THR A 109 21.00 11.28 2.01
CA THR A 109 22.09 12.25 2.17
C THR A 109 22.43 12.91 0.83
N LYS A 110 22.21 12.22 -0.30
CA LYS A 110 22.46 12.75 -1.64
C LYS A 110 21.61 12.05 -2.70
N VAL A 111 21.02 12.82 -3.60
CA VAL A 111 20.43 12.31 -4.84
C VAL A 111 21.41 12.58 -5.98
N ARG A 112 21.81 11.53 -6.72
CA ARG A 112 22.72 11.61 -7.86
C ARG A 112 21.92 11.64 -9.15
N PHE A 113 22.30 12.51 -10.07
CA PHE A 113 21.57 12.73 -11.32
C PHE A 113 22.45 12.47 -12.56
N GLU A 114 21.82 11.96 -13.60
CA GLU A 114 22.31 12.01 -14.98
C GLU A 114 21.35 12.88 -15.80
N GLY A 115 21.84 14.03 -16.24
CA GLY A 115 20.99 15.10 -16.77
C GLY A 115 19.97 15.54 -15.71
N ASN A 116 18.68 15.36 -16.01
CA ASN A 116 17.56 15.73 -15.12
C ASN A 116 16.91 14.51 -14.44
N LYS A 117 17.51 13.31 -14.56
CA LYS A 117 16.98 12.06 -14.03
C LYS A 117 17.82 11.59 -12.82
N PRO A 118 17.20 11.25 -11.69
CA PRO A 118 17.91 10.60 -10.59
C PRO A 118 18.32 9.19 -11.02
N VAL A 119 19.56 8.80 -10.69
CA VAL A 119 20.13 7.48 -11.01
C VAL A 119 20.57 6.71 -9.77
N ALA A 120 20.84 7.40 -8.67
CA ALA A 120 21.11 6.79 -7.39
C ALA A 120 20.72 7.73 -6.24
N ILE A 121 20.39 7.16 -5.09
CA ILE A 121 20.05 7.89 -3.87
C ILE A 121 20.89 7.29 -2.73
N ASP A 122 21.88 8.05 -2.28
CA ASP A 122 22.62 7.72 -1.06
C ASP A 122 21.80 8.14 0.15
N GLY A 123 21.75 7.31 1.19
CA GLY A 123 21.05 7.64 2.41
C GLY A 123 21.35 6.72 3.58
N ASN A 124 20.73 7.04 4.70
CA ASN A 124 20.83 6.29 5.94
C ASN A 124 19.56 5.47 6.12
N LEU A 125 19.71 4.15 6.08
CA LEU A 125 18.66 3.18 6.36
C LEU A 125 18.73 2.81 7.84
N THR A 126 17.61 2.94 8.55
CA THR A 126 17.48 2.52 9.95
C THR A 126 16.46 1.40 10.04
N ILE A 127 16.90 0.23 10.51
CA ILE A 127 16.08 -0.95 10.77
C ILE A 127 16.43 -1.44 12.17
N LYS A 128 15.41 -1.76 12.98
CA LYS A 128 15.59 -2.30 14.34
C LYS A 128 16.55 -1.45 15.19
N GLY A 129 16.40 -0.12 15.10
CA GLY A 129 17.24 0.84 15.81
C GLY A 129 18.69 0.99 15.32
N VAL A 130 19.13 0.20 14.33
CA VAL A 130 20.49 0.28 13.76
C VAL A 130 20.46 1.07 12.45
N THR A 131 21.31 2.10 12.35
CA THR A 131 21.45 2.94 11.15
C THR A 131 22.70 2.56 10.36
N LYS A 132 22.55 2.34 9.04
CA LYS A 132 23.64 2.06 8.10
C LYS A 132 23.50 2.89 6.82
N PRO A 133 24.61 3.32 6.19
CA PRO A 133 24.57 3.95 4.88
C PRO A 133 24.21 2.91 3.81
N VAL A 134 23.26 3.26 2.94
CA VAL A 134 22.81 2.43 1.80
C VAL A 134 22.64 3.33 0.59
N THR A 135 23.08 2.85 -0.58
CA THR A 135 22.80 3.49 -1.87
C THR A 135 21.71 2.71 -2.59
N LEU A 136 20.61 3.40 -2.89
CA LEU A 136 19.54 2.88 -3.74
C LEU A 136 19.87 3.22 -5.20
N THR A 137 19.97 2.22 -6.07
CA THR A 137 20.13 2.41 -7.51
C THR A 137 18.77 2.61 -8.15
N VAL A 138 18.54 3.73 -8.84
CA VAL A 138 17.28 4.02 -9.53
C VAL A 138 17.31 3.36 -10.92
N THR A 139 16.44 2.38 -11.12
CA THR A 139 16.40 1.58 -12.36
C THR A 139 15.33 2.06 -13.34
N SER A 140 14.35 2.83 -12.87
CA SER A 140 13.34 3.49 -13.70
C SER A 140 12.93 4.81 -13.06
N TYR A 141 12.66 5.82 -13.90
CA TYR A 141 12.20 7.12 -13.45
C TYR A 141 11.32 7.79 -14.51
N HIS A 142 10.10 8.14 -14.12
CA HIS A 142 9.16 8.89 -14.93
C HIS A 142 8.62 10.08 -14.13
N SER A 143 8.42 11.20 -14.81
CA SER A 143 7.78 12.39 -14.25
C SER A 143 6.84 12.94 -15.30
N MET A 144 5.54 12.84 -15.03
CA MET A 144 4.48 13.24 -15.96
C MET A 144 3.18 13.51 -15.19
N PRO A 145 2.23 14.26 -15.78
CA PRO A 145 0.91 14.40 -15.19
C PRO A 145 0.24 13.03 -14.99
N HIS A 146 -0.26 12.80 -13.79
CA HIS A 146 -0.99 11.59 -13.43
C HIS A 146 -2.25 11.47 -14.30
N PRO A 147 -2.49 10.33 -14.98
CA PRO A 147 -3.56 10.21 -15.98
C PRO A 147 -4.96 10.39 -15.39
N ILE A 148 -5.19 9.95 -14.14
CA ILE A 148 -6.47 10.08 -13.43
C ILE A 148 -6.55 11.38 -12.62
N LEU A 149 -5.62 11.62 -11.69
CA LEU A 149 -5.63 12.76 -10.78
C LEU A 149 -5.35 14.12 -11.45
N LYS A 150 -4.83 14.13 -12.69
CA LYS A 150 -4.47 15.36 -13.45
C LYS A 150 -3.54 16.31 -12.67
N LYS A 151 -2.72 15.75 -11.79
CA LYS A 151 -1.67 16.41 -11.01
C LYS A 151 -0.32 15.92 -11.47
N ASP A 152 0.71 16.75 -11.38
CA ASP A 152 2.09 16.29 -11.63
C ASP A 152 2.40 15.13 -10.67
N ALA A 153 2.99 14.08 -11.22
CA ALA A 153 3.41 12.92 -10.45
C ALA A 153 4.78 12.46 -10.93
N LEU A 154 5.41 11.66 -10.09
CA LEU A 154 6.59 10.89 -10.45
C LEU A 154 6.39 9.43 -10.07
N GLY A 155 7.05 8.56 -10.81
CA GLY A 155 7.17 7.14 -10.54
C GLY A 155 8.62 6.71 -10.66
N ALA A 156 9.09 5.84 -9.77
CA ALA A 156 10.45 5.32 -9.84
C ALA A 156 10.54 3.88 -9.32
N ASN A 157 11.49 3.12 -9.89
CA ASN A 157 11.94 1.87 -9.32
C ASN A 157 13.36 2.05 -8.79
N ALA A 158 13.65 1.47 -7.63
CA ALA A 158 14.97 1.47 -7.06
C ALA A 158 15.31 0.12 -6.40
N THR A 159 16.59 -0.23 -6.38
CA THR A 159 17.09 -1.47 -5.77
C THR A 159 18.32 -1.24 -4.91
N ALA A 160 18.52 -2.11 -3.93
CA ALA A 160 19.76 -2.19 -3.16
C ALA A 160 19.97 -3.62 -2.66
N ARG A 161 21.20 -3.94 -2.25
CA ARG A 161 21.51 -5.15 -1.48
C ARG A 161 22.07 -4.74 -0.13
N ILE A 162 21.60 -5.40 0.92
CA ILE A 162 22.05 -5.20 2.30
C ILE A 162 22.31 -6.55 2.96
N LYS A 163 23.03 -6.55 4.07
CA LYS A 163 23.14 -7.72 4.95
C LYS A 163 22.26 -7.53 6.17
N ARG A 164 21.36 -8.48 6.44
CA ARG A 164 20.43 -8.38 7.59
C ARG A 164 21.16 -8.53 8.93
N SER A 165 22.28 -9.23 8.97
CA SER A 165 23.15 -9.32 10.15
C SER A 165 23.68 -7.96 10.62
N GLU A 166 23.91 -7.01 9.70
CA GLU A 166 24.36 -5.65 10.03
C GLU A 166 23.31 -4.82 10.78
N PHE A 167 22.06 -5.28 10.81
CA PHE A 167 20.93 -4.69 11.53
C PHE A 167 20.47 -5.58 12.70
N ASN A 168 21.33 -6.46 13.20
CA ASN A 168 21.03 -7.41 14.28
C ASN A 168 19.88 -8.39 13.94
N MET A 169 19.76 -8.78 12.66
CA MET A 169 18.77 -9.73 12.16
C MET A 169 19.43 -10.95 11.52
N GLY A 170 20.51 -11.47 12.11
CA GLY A 170 21.34 -12.56 11.53
C GLY A 170 20.85 -13.99 11.76
N LYS A 171 19.75 -14.19 12.52
CA LYS A 171 19.22 -15.52 12.88
C LYS A 171 19.04 -16.41 11.63
N ASN A 172 19.49 -17.66 11.66
CA ASN A 172 19.41 -18.64 10.55
C ASN A 172 20.31 -18.37 9.34
N ALA A 173 21.18 -17.36 9.35
CA ALA A 173 22.21 -17.25 8.31
C ALA A 173 23.25 -18.39 8.45
N PRO A 174 23.75 -18.98 7.35
CA PRO A 174 23.46 -18.65 5.95
C PRO A 174 22.30 -19.44 5.33
N ALA A 175 21.67 -20.38 6.06
CA ALA A 175 20.56 -21.19 5.55
C ALA A 175 19.39 -20.33 5.04
N VAL A 176 19.09 -19.23 5.74
CA VAL A 176 18.37 -18.08 5.19
C VAL A 176 19.40 -17.02 4.88
N SER A 177 19.53 -16.60 3.62
CA SER A 177 20.66 -15.76 3.19
C SER A 177 20.82 -14.51 4.06
N ASP A 178 22.07 -14.16 4.35
CA ASP A 178 22.36 -12.91 5.06
C ASP A 178 22.18 -11.69 4.13
N GLU A 179 22.52 -11.86 2.85
CA GLU A 179 22.22 -10.87 1.83
C GLU A 179 20.72 -10.85 1.51
N VAL A 180 20.16 -9.65 1.49
CA VAL A 180 18.76 -9.36 1.16
C VAL A 180 18.75 -8.32 0.05
N THR A 181 17.96 -8.58 -1.00
CA THR A 181 17.71 -7.60 -2.06
C THR A 181 16.48 -6.78 -1.70
N LEU A 182 16.63 -5.45 -1.72
CA LEU A 182 15.55 -4.49 -1.57
C LEU A 182 15.09 -4.05 -2.96
N SER A 183 13.77 -4.04 -3.17
CA SER A 183 13.13 -3.59 -4.40
C SER A 183 12.00 -2.62 -4.05
N ILE A 184 12.11 -1.38 -4.50
CA ILE A 184 11.19 -0.30 -4.17
C ILE A 184 10.56 0.19 -5.47
N ALA A 185 9.24 0.11 -5.56
CA ALA A 185 8.45 0.82 -6.55
C ALA A 185 7.70 1.94 -5.81
N VAL A 186 7.81 3.16 -6.30
CA VAL A 186 7.19 4.34 -5.71
C VAL A 186 6.43 5.12 -6.77
N GLU A 187 5.25 5.59 -6.40
CA GLU A 187 4.56 6.69 -7.06
C GLU A 187 4.34 7.82 -6.05
N ALA A 188 4.50 9.06 -6.50
CA ALA A 188 4.33 10.23 -5.64
C ALA A 188 3.64 11.37 -6.39
N ILE A 189 2.74 12.06 -5.70
CA ILE A 189 1.91 13.14 -6.25
C ILE A 189 2.46 14.48 -5.76
N LYS A 190 2.60 15.44 -6.67
CA LYS A 190 3.08 16.78 -6.34
C LYS A 190 2.14 17.46 -5.33
N GLU A 191 2.75 18.01 -4.30
CA GLU A 191 2.11 18.90 -3.35
C GLU A 191 1.93 20.26 -4.01
N TYR A 192 0.68 20.65 -4.29
CA TYR A 192 0.35 22.02 -4.68
C TYR A 192 -0.02 22.77 -3.41
N GLY A 193 0.56 23.95 -3.21
CA GLY A 193 0.31 24.84 -2.06
C GLY A 193 -1.16 25.28 -1.98
N GLY A 194 -2.02 24.37 -1.56
CA GLY A 194 -3.37 24.58 -1.08
C GLY A 194 -3.43 23.82 0.23
N GLY A 195 -3.52 24.56 1.35
CA GLY A 195 -3.48 24.01 2.69
C GLY A 195 -4.35 22.77 2.82
N SER A 196 -3.91 21.85 3.67
CA SER A 196 -4.76 20.82 4.25
C SER A 196 -6.12 21.43 4.57
N SER A 197 -7.12 21.15 3.74
CA SER A 197 -8.50 21.43 4.13
C SER A 197 -8.76 20.42 5.25
N PRO A 198 -8.89 20.85 6.52
CA PRO A 198 -9.24 19.91 7.57
C PRO A 198 -10.56 19.27 7.13
N SER A 199 -10.59 17.94 7.24
CA SER A 199 -11.75 17.08 7.08
C SER A 199 -13.09 17.84 7.11
N ARG A 200 -13.88 17.76 6.03
CA ARG A 200 -15.21 18.42 5.93
C ARG A 200 -16.16 18.04 7.08
N THR A 201 -15.86 17.03 7.88
CA THR A 201 -16.63 16.68 9.09
C THR A 201 -16.37 17.59 10.29
N ALA A 202 -15.26 18.35 10.35
CA ALA A 202 -14.97 19.23 11.50
C ALA A 202 -15.70 20.59 11.46
N ASN A 203 -16.09 21.07 10.28
CA ASN A 203 -16.76 22.38 10.13
C ASN A 203 -18.29 22.31 10.16
N ALA A 204 -18.90 21.14 10.02
CA ALA A 204 -20.35 20.98 10.13
C ALA A 204 -20.86 21.17 11.58
N THR A 205 -20.06 20.78 12.58
CA THR A 205 -20.42 20.86 14.01
C THR A 205 -20.32 22.29 14.56
N ARG A 206 -19.46 23.14 13.98
CA ARG A 206 -19.30 24.54 14.43
C ARG A 206 -20.32 25.49 13.79
N ALA A 207 -20.76 25.21 12.56
CA ALA A 207 -21.81 25.97 11.89
C ALA A 207 -23.19 25.71 12.51
N HIS A 208 -23.45 24.51 13.07
CA HIS A 208 -24.74 24.20 13.67
C HIS A 208 -24.92 24.84 15.06
N ARG A 209 -23.86 24.97 15.87
CA ARG A 209 -23.90 25.63 17.19
C ARG A 209 -24.11 27.15 17.15
N ARG A 210 -23.85 27.82 16.02
CA ARG A 210 -24.12 29.27 15.87
C ARG A 210 -25.53 29.60 15.42
N ARG A 211 -26.34 28.61 15.03
CA ARG A 211 -27.73 28.84 14.58
C ARG A 211 -28.78 28.76 15.71
N LEU A 212 -28.38 28.43 16.93
CA LEU A 212 -29.26 28.34 18.10
C LEU A 212 -29.06 29.46 19.13
N ALA A 213 -28.05 30.31 18.97
CA ALA A 213 -27.74 31.40 19.92
C ALA A 213 -28.36 32.76 19.52
N GLY A 214 -29.38 32.78 18.66
CA GLY A 214 -29.95 33.99 18.06
C GLY A 214 -31.41 34.31 18.37
N LYS A 215 -32.09 33.52 19.23
CA LYS A 215 -33.46 33.85 19.64
C LYS A 215 -33.47 34.32 21.10
N ARG A 216 -33.41 35.65 21.27
CA ARG A 216 -33.92 36.31 22.48
C ARG A 216 -35.41 35.98 22.59
N LEU A 217 -35.80 35.42 23.72
CA LEU A 217 -37.16 35.52 24.22
C LEU A 217 -37.09 36.47 25.40
N ASP A 218 -37.70 37.64 25.23
CA ASP A 218 -37.93 38.60 26.31
C ASP A 218 -39.05 38.05 27.21
N GLY A 219 -38.89 38.16 28.52
CA GLY A 219 -39.94 37.86 29.50
C GLY A 219 -39.42 37.06 30.70
N GLY A 220 -39.02 37.76 31.75
CA GLY A 220 -38.45 37.17 32.96
C GLY A 220 -39.46 36.56 33.92
N PHE A 221 -38.96 35.90 34.95
CA PHE A 221 -39.31 36.15 36.35
C PHE A 221 -38.30 35.45 37.27
N ALA A 222 -38.26 35.96 38.51
CA ALA A 222 -37.29 35.84 39.58
C ALA A 222 -36.96 34.42 40.10
N HIS A 223 -35.78 34.35 40.76
CA HIS A 223 -35.47 33.59 41.99
C HIS A 223 -35.65 32.05 41.97
N VAL A 224 -34.89 31.20 42.62
CA VAL A 224 -33.74 31.19 43.54
C VAL A 224 -33.40 29.68 43.69
N HIS A 225 -32.23 29.40 44.26
CA HIS A 225 -31.81 28.12 44.85
C HIS A 225 -30.95 27.14 44.02
N GLN A 226 -29.72 27.15 44.52
CA GLN A 226 -28.54 26.31 44.46
C GLN A 226 -28.77 24.90 45.04
N ALA A 227 -28.21 23.88 44.39
CA ALA A 227 -27.61 22.64 44.93
C ALA A 227 -27.34 21.70 43.73
N GLN A 228 -26.11 21.49 43.25
CA GLN A 228 -25.12 20.52 43.75
C GLN A 228 -25.73 19.19 44.22
N THR A 229 -25.50 18.09 43.49
CA THR A 229 -24.51 17.05 43.81
C THR A 229 -24.74 15.83 42.89
N GLU A 230 -23.63 15.16 42.58
CA GLU A 230 -23.42 13.97 41.77
C GLU A 230 -24.23 12.74 42.21
N CYS A 231 -24.48 11.78 41.30
CA CYS A 231 -24.08 10.36 41.46
C CYS A 231 -24.66 9.43 40.37
N GLY A 232 -23.75 8.64 39.78
CA GLY A 232 -23.78 7.18 39.52
C GLY A 232 -25.07 6.39 39.20
N GLU A 233 -24.87 5.49 38.23
CA GLU A 233 -25.51 4.16 38.01
C GLU A 233 -26.99 4.06 37.61
N VAL A 234 -27.24 3.41 36.47
CA VAL A 234 -28.34 2.44 36.32
C VAL A 234 -27.90 1.25 35.46
N LEU A 235 -27.82 0.09 36.11
CA LEU A 235 -27.82 -1.27 35.56
C LEU A 235 -29.27 -1.82 35.69
N ALA A 236 -29.65 -2.73 34.79
CA ALA A 236 -30.91 -3.52 34.74
C ALA A 236 -32.19 -2.75 34.35
N THR A 237 -32.97 -3.16 33.34
CA THR A 237 -33.70 -4.44 33.28
C THR A 237 -34.27 -4.65 31.86
N CYS A 238 -34.09 -5.83 31.24
CA CYS A 238 -35.17 -6.53 30.52
C CYS A 238 -34.71 -7.95 30.09
N LEU A 239 -35.33 -8.97 30.68
CA LEU A 239 -35.15 -10.40 30.39
C LEU A 239 -36.55 -10.98 30.11
N CYS A 240 -36.84 -11.33 28.86
CA CYS A 240 -37.80 -12.36 28.36
C CYS A 240 -37.83 -12.22 26.83
N GLY A 241 -37.73 -13.24 25.96
CA GLY A 241 -37.91 -14.68 26.12
C GLY A 241 -37.15 -15.45 25.03
N ILE A 242 -37.18 -16.76 25.24
CA ILE A 242 -36.26 -17.80 24.76
C ILE A 242 -36.83 -18.53 23.54
N GLN A 243 -35.91 -18.92 22.64
CA GLN A 243 -35.86 -20.12 21.78
C GLN A 243 -37.16 -20.79 21.27
N GLN A 244 -37.20 -21.00 19.95
CA GLN A 244 -37.61 -22.18 19.17
C GLN A 244 -37.76 -21.67 17.71
N ASN A 245 -37.45 -22.35 16.60
CA ASN A 245 -37.26 -23.74 16.28
C ASN A 245 -36.54 -23.84 14.90
N ARG A 246 -35.84 -24.94 14.65
CA ARG A 246 -35.28 -25.29 13.32
C ARG A 246 -36.34 -25.98 12.45
N ARG A 247 -36.08 -25.91 11.12
CA ARG A 247 -36.47 -26.81 10.01
C ARG A 247 -37.79 -26.57 9.27
N ILE A 248 -37.76 -27.07 8.02
CA ILE A 248 -38.80 -27.25 6.98
C ILE A 248 -38.75 -26.09 5.97
N ALA A 249 -38.14 -26.19 4.78
CA ALA A 249 -38.27 -27.11 3.63
C ALA A 249 -39.60 -27.00 2.86
N SER A 250 -39.45 -26.96 1.52
CA SER A 250 -40.44 -27.17 0.45
C SER A 250 -41.52 -26.09 0.24
N THR A 251 -41.40 -25.31 -0.84
CA THR A 251 -42.14 -25.39 -2.13
C THR A 251 -43.53 -24.80 -2.07
N ASP A 252 -43.72 -23.73 -2.85
CA ASP A 252 -44.71 -23.58 -3.92
C ASP A 252 -45.27 -22.16 -4.04
N SER A 253 -45.13 -21.67 -5.28
CA SER A 253 -46.14 -20.94 -6.06
C SER A 253 -46.69 -19.62 -5.52
N CYS A 254 -46.32 -18.53 -6.18
CA CYS A 254 -47.32 -17.70 -6.87
C CYS A 254 -46.64 -16.88 -7.97
N GLY A 255 -47.08 -17.09 -9.22
CA GLY A 255 -46.63 -16.33 -10.38
C GLY A 255 -47.40 -15.01 -10.55
N VAL A 256 -46.76 -14.05 -11.21
CA VAL A 256 -47.41 -12.99 -11.99
C VAL A 256 -46.59 -12.84 -13.27
N GLY A 257 -47.22 -13.13 -14.40
CA GLY A 257 -46.62 -12.99 -15.73
C GLY A 257 -46.74 -11.56 -16.27
N LEU A 258 -46.03 -11.29 -17.37
CA LEU A 258 -46.50 -10.44 -18.46
C LEU A 258 -45.61 -10.61 -19.72
N HIS A 259 -46.28 -11.09 -20.77
CA HIS A 259 -46.07 -10.99 -22.22
C HIS A 259 -44.67 -10.96 -22.86
N GLN A 260 -44.36 -12.05 -23.57
CA GLN A 260 -43.53 -12.06 -24.78
C GLN A 260 -44.40 -12.20 -26.04
N THR A 261 -44.07 -11.45 -27.09
CA THR A 261 -44.57 -11.64 -28.46
C THR A 261 -43.76 -12.71 -29.19
N ARG A 262 -44.44 -13.78 -29.65
CA ARG A 262 -43.88 -14.81 -30.55
C ARG A 262 -44.03 -14.36 -32.03
N LYS A 263 -43.01 -14.64 -32.83
CA LYS A 263 -43.18 -15.00 -34.25
C LYS A 263 -42.52 -16.36 -34.49
N HIS A 264 -43.26 -17.25 -35.15
CA HIS A 264 -42.90 -18.62 -35.55
C HIS A 264 -42.08 -18.65 -36.85
N LEU A 265 -41.17 -19.63 -36.99
CA LEU A 265 -41.06 -20.60 -38.11
C LEU A 265 -39.94 -21.65 -37.80
N PRO A 266 -39.78 -22.78 -38.55
CA PRO A 266 -39.86 -24.12 -37.97
C PRO A 266 -38.55 -24.93 -38.01
N ALA A 267 -38.56 -26.04 -37.26
CA ALA A 267 -37.49 -27.02 -37.15
C ALA A 267 -37.36 -27.88 -38.41
N GLN A 268 -36.15 -27.96 -38.98
CA GLN A 268 -35.64 -29.14 -39.69
C GLN A 268 -34.11 -29.26 -39.54
N THR A 269 -33.69 -30.53 -39.38
CA THR A 269 -32.34 -31.10 -39.61
C THR A 269 -31.18 -30.68 -38.71
N VAL A 270 -30.98 -31.42 -37.62
CA VAL A 270 -29.64 -31.67 -37.03
C VAL A 270 -29.49 -33.17 -36.76
N GLU A 271 -29.54 -33.97 -37.82
CA GLU A 271 -29.08 -35.37 -37.83
C GLU A 271 -28.20 -35.51 -39.08
N SER A 272 -26.95 -35.05 -38.98
CA SER A 272 -25.81 -35.39 -39.85
C SER A 272 -24.68 -34.39 -39.61
N ARG A 273 -23.74 -34.76 -38.72
CA ARG A 273 -22.30 -34.37 -38.69
C ARG A 273 -21.64 -34.86 -37.40
N LYS A 274 -21.79 -36.16 -37.15
CA LYS A 274 -21.11 -36.91 -36.09
C LYS A 274 -20.15 -37.87 -36.80
N PRO A 275 -19.07 -37.38 -37.45
CA PRO A 275 -17.76 -37.48 -36.79
C PRO A 275 -16.70 -36.50 -37.37
N GLU A 276 -16.53 -35.31 -36.80
CA GLU A 276 -15.30 -34.52 -37.08
C GLU A 276 -14.90 -33.57 -35.93
N MET A 277 -15.20 -33.95 -34.69
CA MET A 277 -14.84 -33.16 -33.51
C MET A 277 -14.21 -34.03 -32.40
N GLN A 278 -13.43 -35.04 -32.79
CA GLN A 278 -12.69 -35.93 -31.88
C GLN A 278 -11.19 -36.02 -32.20
N ARG A 279 -10.62 -35.02 -32.89
CA ARG A 279 -9.18 -34.99 -33.19
C ARG A 279 -8.38 -33.82 -32.59
N VAL A 280 -8.95 -33.02 -31.69
CA VAL A 280 -8.24 -31.88 -31.08
C VAL A 280 -8.19 -31.90 -29.55
N PHE A 281 -9.07 -32.63 -28.86
CA PHE A 281 -9.02 -32.75 -27.39
C PHE A 281 -9.27 -34.18 -26.93
N GLY A 282 -8.21 -34.96 -26.84
CA GLY A 282 -8.24 -36.33 -26.32
C GLY A 282 -7.62 -36.42 -24.93
N THR A 283 -8.45 -36.54 -23.90
CA THR A 283 -8.09 -37.37 -22.73
C THR A 283 -9.35 -38.14 -22.34
N PRO A 284 -9.34 -39.48 -22.34
CA PRO A 284 -10.53 -40.25 -22.02
C PRO A 284 -11.01 -39.96 -20.58
N PRO A 285 -12.32 -40.05 -20.30
CA PRO A 285 -12.89 -39.80 -18.97
C PRO A 285 -12.26 -40.62 -17.83
N GLN A 286 -11.64 -41.76 -18.15
CA GLN A 286 -10.94 -42.60 -17.18
C GLN A 286 -9.60 -42.02 -16.71
N GLN A 287 -8.83 -41.37 -17.58
CA GLN A 287 -7.55 -40.75 -17.19
C GLN A 287 -7.75 -39.51 -16.30
N ALA A 288 -8.84 -38.76 -16.49
CA ALA A 288 -9.20 -37.65 -15.61
C ALA A 288 -9.58 -38.13 -14.20
N ARG A 289 -10.25 -39.29 -14.08
CA ARG A 289 -10.56 -39.92 -12.77
C ARG A 289 -9.33 -40.47 -12.08
N GLN A 290 -8.42 -41.11 -12.83
CA GLN A 290 -7.15 -41.59 -12.28
C GLN A 290 -6.25 -40.44 -11.80
N ARG A 291 -6.22 -39.30 -12.52
CA ARG A 291 -5.52 -38.09 -12.08
C ARG A 291 -6.11 -37.50 -10.79
N HIS A 292 -7.43 -37.45 -10.67
CA HIS A 292 -8.09 -37.00 -9.44
C HIS A 292 -7.83 -37.92 -8.23
N GLN A 293 -7.77 -39.23 -8.45
CA GLN A 293 -7.44 -40.20 -7.41
C GLN A 293 -5.95 -40.13 -7.01
N ALA A 294 -5.04 -39.94 -7.97
CA ALA A 294 -3.62 -39.74 -7.70
C ALA A 294 -3.36 -38.44 -6.92
N ILE A 295 -4.03 -37.34 -7.25
CA ILE A 295 -3.93 -36.08 -6.49
C ILE A 295 -4.44 -36.26 -5.05
N ARG A 296 -5.53 -37.00 -4.84
CA ARG A 296 -6.02 -37.32 -3.48
C ARG A 296 -5.04 -38.18 -2.68
N GLN A 297 -4.33 -39.12 -3.31
CA GLN A 297 -3.33 -39.95 -2.62
C GLN A 297 -2.06 -39.16 -2.26
N VAL A 298 -1.60 -38.25 -3.12
CA VAL A 298 -0.45 -37.37 -2.85
C VAL A 298 -0.76 -36.39 -1.71
N VAL A 299 -1.97 -35.82 -1.67
CA VAL A 299 -2.40 -34.93 -0.57
C VAL A 299 -2.52 -35.71 0.76
N ALA A 300 -2.99 -36.95 0.73
CA ALA A 300 -3.10 -37.79 1.92
C ALA A 300 -1.73 -38.28 2.45
N HIS A 301 -0.75 -38.53 1.57
CA HIS A 301 0.60 -38.95 1.98
C HIS A 301 1.49 -37.75 2.38
N GLY A 302 1.34 -36.59 1.73
CA GLY A 302 2.06 -35.36 2.09
C GLY A 302 1.63 -34.78 3.44
N ALA A 303 0.33 -34.84 3.75
CA ALA A 303 -0.20 -34.42 5.05
C ALA A 303 0.18 -35.37 6.21
N GLY A 304 0.67 -36.58 5.94
CA GLY A 304 1.15 -37.50 6.98
C GLY A 304 2.61 -37.27 7.37
N GLN A 305 3.45 -36.83 6.43
CA GLN A 305 4.89 -36.68 6.65
C GLN A 305 5.30 -35.25 7.07
N GLU A 306 4.58 -34.21 6.64
CA GLU A 306 4.90 -32.83 7.04
C GLU A 306 4.48 -32.49 8.47
N PHE A 307 3.45 -33.15 9.02
CA PHE A 307 3.07 -32.97 10.43
C PHE A 307 4.01 -33.69 11.40
N GLY A 308 4.71 -34.75 10.95
CA GLY A 308 5.72 -35.44 11.76
C GLY A 308 7.02 -34.65 11.89
N ALA A 309 7.44 -33.95 10.83
CA ALA A 309 8.66 -33.14 10.85
C ALA A 309 8.51 -31.86 11.68
N PHE A 310 7.34 -31.21 11.64
CA PHE A 310 7.06 -30.03 12.47
C PHE A 310 6.95 -30.35 13.98
N ALA A 311 6.47 -31.55 14.34
CA ALA A 311 6.39 -31.98 15.73
C ALA A 311 7.75 -32.45 16.29
N ALA A 312 8.65 -32.96 15.44
CA ALA A 312 10.00 -33.36 15.85
C ALA A 312 10.89 -32.15 16.20
N GLU A 313 10.72 -31.02 15.51
CA GLU A 313 11.48 -29.78 15.82
C GLU A 313 10.95 -29.06 17.08
N ALA A 314 9.67 -29.26 17.44
CA ALA A 314 9.10 -28.80 18.71
C ALA A 314 9.57 -29.61 19.93
N GLY A 315 10.08 -30.83 19.74
CA GLY A 315 10.54 -31.72 20.81
C GLY A 315 12.05 -31.69 21.10
N GLN A 316 12.85 -31.08 20.22
CA GLN A 316 14.32 -31.06 20.35
C GLN A 316 14.89 -29.69 20.76
N LEU A 317 14.04 -28.70 21.04
CA LEU A 317 14.40 -27.33 21.45
C LEU A 317 13.66 -26.89 22.73
N ALA A 318 13.44 -27.81 23.67
CA ALA A 318 13.15 -27.52 25.07
C ALA A 318 14.43 -27.61 25.91
#